data_AF-A0A3E2NV49-F1
#
_entry.id   AF-A0A3E2NV49-F1
#
_cell.length_a   1.000
_cell.length_b   1.000
_cell.length_c   1.000
_cell.angle_alpha   90.00
_cell.angle_beta   90.00
_cell.angle_gamma   90.00
#
_symmetry.space_group_name_H-M   'P 1'
#
loop_
_entity.id
_entity.type
_entity.pdbx_description
1 polymer ?
#
loop_
_entity_poly.entity_id
_entity_poly.type
_entity_poly.pdbx_seq_one_letter_code
_entity_poly.pdbx_strand_id
1 'polypeptide(L)' 'MDFKTEPGTLSRKRELIQKREALEAQISVTVDPAAQALLRKDYREVINELDSFYDDIPEGQHNG' A
#
# COMPACT_ATOMS: atom_id res chain seq x y z
N MET A 1 -13.45 9.11 21.68
CA MET A 1 -12.53 8.24 20.91
C MET A 1 -12.00 9.08 19.77
N ASP A 2 -10.86 9.73 19.98
CA ASP A 2 -10.15 10.41 18.91
C ASP A 2 -9.55 9.33 18.02
N PHE A 3 -10.16 9.08 16.87
CA PHE A 3 -9.47 8.42 15.76
C PHE A 3 -8.40 9.40 15.27
N LYS A 4 -7.26 9.45 15.98
CA LYS A 4 -6.05 10.11 15.52
C LYS A 4 -5.53 9.30 14.34
N THR A 5 -6.15 9.51 13.18
CA THR A 5 -5.42 9.40 11.93
C THR A 5 -4.39 10.52 12.00
N GLU A 6 -3.22 10.21 12.56
CA GLU A 6 -2.13 11.17 12.61
C GLU A 6 -1.92 11.72 11.19
N PRO A 7 -1.72 13.04 11.02
CA PRO A 7 -1.55 13.63 9.69
C PRO A 7 -0.40 12.98 8.88
N GLY A 8 0.57 12.39 9.58
CA GLY A 8 1.63 11.56 8.98
C GLY A 8 1.11 10.27 8.35
N THR A 9 0.15 9.58 8.97
CA THR A 9 -0.49 8.35 8.49
C THR A 9 -1.26 8.57 7.19
N LEU A 10 -2.02 9.67 7.10
CA LEU A 10 -2.74 10.08 5.88
C LEU A 10 -1.79 10.45 4.74
N SER A 11 -0.70 11.14 5.06
CA SER A 11 0.33 11.51 4.08
C SER A 11 1.04 10.27 3.54
N ARG A 12 1.44 9.36 4.42
CA ARG A 12 2.09 8.09 4.05
C ARG A 12 1.20 7.21 3.19
N LYS A 13 -0.08 7.08 3.54
CA LYS A 13 -1.06 6.33 2.73
C LYS A 13 -1.17 6.90 1.31
N ARG A 14 -1.18 8.23 1.15
CA ARG A 14 -1.20 8.88 -0.17
C ARG A 14 0.09 8.64 -0.96
N GLU A 15 1.25 8.64 -0.31
CA GLU A 15 2.52 8.32 -0.95
C GLU A 15 2.54 6.89 -1.48
N LEU A 16 2.04 5.94 -0.68
CA LEU A 16 1.96 4.53 -1.09
C LEU A 16 0.98 4.31 -2.25
N ILE A 17 -0.15 5.01 -2.27
CA ILE A 17 -1.09 4.97 -3.41
C ILE A 17 -0.40 5.45 -4.68
N GLN A 18 0.27 6.61 -4.64
CA GLN A 18 1.01 7.12 -5.80
C GLN A 18 2.13 6.16 -6.24
N LYS A 19 2.84 5.57 -5.29
CA LYS A 19 3.88 4.57 -5.57
C LYS A 19 3.31 3.32 -6.22
N ARG A 20 2.14 2.85 -5.78
CA ARG A 20 1.42 1.72 -6.38
C ARG A 20 1.08 2.01 -7.84
N GLU A 21 0.49 3.16 -8.13
CA GLU A 21 0.12 3.55 -9.51
C GLU A 21 1.35 3.65 -10.41
N ALA A 22 2.45 4.23 -9.90
CA ALA A 22 3.70 4.33 -10.64
C ALA A 22 4.33 2.94 -10.92
N LEU A 23 4.26 2.01 -9.97
CA LEU A 23 4.74 0.64 -10.15
C LEU A 23 3.87 -0.14 -11.14
N GLU A 24 2.55 0.03 -11.09
CA GLU A 24 1.61 -0.58 -12.04
C GLU A 24 1.90 -0.12 -13.49
N ALA A 25 2.09 1.18 -13.68
CA ALA A 25 2.47 1.74 -14.98
C ALA A 25 3.83 1.21 -15.46
N GLN A 26 4.84 1.14 -14.57
CA GLN A 26 6.16 0.60 -14.89
C GLN A 26 6.10 -0.89 -15.27
N ILE A 27 5.34 -1.71 -14.54
CA ILE A 27 5.15 -3.12 -14.87
C ILE A 27 4.53 -3.28 -16.26
N SER A 28 3.55 -2.44 -16.61
CA SER A 28 2.88 -2.48 -17.91
C SER A 28 3.81 -2.20 -19.08
N VAL A 29 4.78 -1.29 -18.91
CA VAL A 29 5.73 -0.92 -19.98
C VAL A 29 7.04 -1.73 -19.96
N THR A 30 7.32 -2.44 -18.86
CA THR A 30 8.56 -3.21 -18.72
C THR A 30 8.42 -4.55 -19.43
N VAL A 31 9.23 -4.77 -20.47
CA VAL A 31 9.25 -6.05 -21.22
C VAL A 31 10.24 -7.07 -20.67
N ASP A 32 11.26 -6.61 -19.94
CA ASP A 32 12.26 -7.50 -19.36
C ASP A 32 11.66 -8.29 -18.18
N PRO A 33 11.71 -9.64 -18.22
CA PRO A 33 11.06 -10.46 -17.21
C PRO A 33 11.73 -10.38 -15.83
N ALA A 34 13.05 -10.15 -15.77
CA ALA A 34 13.76 -10.00 -14.50
C ALA A 34 13.39 -8.67 -13.83
N ALA A 35 13.32 -7.58 -14.60
CA ALA A 35 12.86 -6.28 -14.15
C ALA A 35 11.38 -6.30 -13.75
N GLN A 36 10.51 -6.98 -14.51
CA GLN A 36 9.11 -7.17 -14.10
C GLN A 36 9.00 -7.91 -12.75
N ALA A 37 9.83 -8.93 -12.51
CA ALA A 37 9.81 -9.66 -11.24
C ALA A 37 10.18 -8.76 -10.05
N LEU A 38 11.17 -7.87 -10.23
CA LEU A 38 11.54 -6.87 -9.22
C LEU A 38 10.41 -5.86 -8.99
N LEU A 39 9.85 -5.29 -10.06
CA LEU A 39 8.75 -4.32 -9.94
C LEU A 39 7.50 -4.93 -9.31
N ARG A 40 7.18 -6.20 -9.60
CA ARG A 40 6.06 -6.92 -8.98
C ARG A 40 6.32 -7.20 -7.50
N LYS A 41 7.56 -7.47 -7.11
CA LYS A 41 7.93 -7.61 -5.69
C LYS A 41 7.69 -6.29 -4.96
N ASP A 42 8.22 -5.18 -5.49
CA ASP A 42 8.02 -3.85 -4.92
C ASP A 42 6.54 -3.46 -4.85
N TYR A 43 5.76 -3.79 -5.89
CA TYR A 43 4.31 -3.56 -5.94
C TYR A 43 3.58 -4.32 -4.82
N ARG A 44 3.97 -5.56 -4.56
CA ARG A 44 3.39 -6.36 -3.47
C ARG A 44 3.74 -5.81 -2.10
N GLU A 45 4.97 -5.33 -1.90
CA GLU A 45 5.36 -4.70 -0.62
C GLU A 45 4.54 -3.42 -0.36
N VAL A 46 4.29 -2.61 -1.39
CA VAL A 46 3.43 -1.42 -1.27
C VAL A 46 1.98 -1.79 -0.93
N ILE A 47 1.43 -2.88 -1.52
CA ILE A 47 0.09 -3.36 -1.17
C ILE A 47 0.04 -3.83 0.28
N ASN A 48 1.01 -4.61 0.74
CA ASN A 48 1.05 -5.09 2.13
C ASN A 48 1.13 -3.92 3.12
N GLU A 49 1.93 -2.89 2.80
CA GLU A 49 2.01 -1.69 3.64
C GLU A 49 0.67 -0.93 3.63
N LEU A 50 0.01 -0.81 2.47
CA LEU A 50 -1.33 -0.22 2.37
C LEU A 50 -2.38 -0.98 3.18
N ASP A 51 -2.32 -2.31 3.17
CA ASP A 51 -3.21 -3.22 3.90
C ASP A 51 -3.05 -3.07 5.42
N SER A 52 -1.81 -2.88 5.89
CA SER A 52 -1.52 -2.59 7.31
C SER A 52 -2.20 -1.31 7.82
N PHE A 53 -2.55 -0.34 6.96
CA PHE A 53 -3.34 0.83 7.39
C PHE A 53 -4.84 0.51 7.56
N TYR A 54 -5.32 -0.60 7.02
CA TYR A 54 -6.69 -1.07 7.19
C TYR A 54 -6.82 -2.10 8.32
N ASP A 55 -5.75 -2.83 8.63
CA ASP A 55 -5.68 -3.78 9.74
C ASP A 55 -5.51 -3.09 11.12
N ASP A 56 -5.07 -1.82 11.13
CA ASP A 56 -5.02 -0.97 12.33
C ASP A 56 -6.42 -0.51 12.82
N ILE A 57 -7.50 -1.14 12.36
CA ILE A 57 -8.81 -1.02 13.02
C ILE A 57 -8.76 -2.00 14.20
N PRO A 58 -8.74 -1.52 15.46
CA PRO A 58 -8.61 -2.39 16.62
C PRO A 58 -9.71 -3.46 16.59
N GLU A 59 -9.29 -4.72 16.75
CA GLU A 59 -10.08 -5.95 16.82
C GLU A 59 -11.03 -5.96 18.04
N GLY A 60 -11.87 -4.94 18.17
CA GLY A 60 -12.78 -4.69 19.29
C GLY A 60 -14.22 -4.36 18.85
N GLN A 61 -14.54 -4.50 17.57
CA GLN A 61 -15.91 -4.34 17.05
C GLN A 61 -16.48 -5.59 16.35
N HIS A 62 -15.95 -6.78 16.65
CA HIS A 62 -16.66 -8.04 16.38
C HIS A 62 -17.58 -8.36 17.58
N ASN A 63 -18.65 -7.60 17.75
CA ASN A 63 -19.79 -8.00 18.59
C ASN A 63 -21.04 -8.05 17.71
N GLY A 64 -21.45 -9.26 17.39
CA GLY A 64 -22.71 -9.62 16.73
C GLY A 64 -22.96 -11.10 16.94
#